data_AF-A0A6A5W6I2-F1
#
_entry.id   AF-A0A6A5W6I2-F1
#
_cell.length_a   1.000
_cell.length_b   1.000
_cell.length_c   1.000
_cell.angle_alpha   90.00
_cell.angle_beta   90.00
_cell.angle_gamma   90.00
#
_symmetry.space_group_name_H-M   'P 1'
#
loop_
_entity.id
_entity.type
_entity.pdbx_description
1 polymer ?
#
loop_
_entity_poly.entity_id
_entity_poly.type
_entity_poly.pdbx_seq_one_letter_code
_entity_poly.pdbx_strand_id
1 'polypeptide(L)'
;MSTKTAIVVGLAAVARAHFFLQDPPYIGFADDTMTVSPCGGFDSTSREGASDFSVGGAAISVITTHSDVTWEYHAALVSNPSKWVTIYPTIHQRGVGDFCLTSVPGVAAWAGQDAVIQVIQHAHDGDLHQCAAVRFVSGGPESVPGSCRNGTGVSATFVGGSAPSATTPPIASSPEPSHEHSEDHEHSEAPETTGAPDVEPPSTAATITAPSSEASHDHDHEHPTSGASDGHGHSHPTPTSSSEHSHGDDHEHPSETGAHEHSPSATGTGGHDHEHPNGTTPTSPTVSSPAEFTGAASALKVSGALGGLLGVIGLML
;
A
#
# COMPACT_ATOMS: atom_id res chain seq x y z
N MET A 1 -39.14 24.86 -49.07
CA MET A 1 -38.54 25.20 -47.76
C MET A 1 -37.70 24.00 -47.36
N SER A 2 -36.37 24.12 -47.34
CA SER A 2 -35.45 22.98 -47.20
C SER A 2 -34.88 22.98 -45.78
N THR A 3 -35.30 22.04 -44.95
CA THR A 3 -34.94 21.94 -43.53
C THR A 3 -33.57 21.24 -43.42
N LYS A 4 -32.53 21.98 -43.05
CA LYS A 4 -31.21 21.41 -42.75
C LYS A 4 -31.22 20.86 -41.32
N THR A 5 -31.29 19.55 -41.18
CA THR A 5 -31.07 18.85 -39.90
C THR A 5 -29.57 18.85 -39.62
N ALA A 6 -29.13 19.67 -38.66
CA ALA A 6 -27.78 19.59 -38.12
C ALA A 6 -27.74 18.48 -37.06
N ILE A 7 -26.99 17.41 -37.32
CA ILE A 7 -26.71 16.36 -36.34
C ILE A 7 -25.59 16.87 -35.44
N VAL A 8 -25.93 17.18 -34.19
CA VAL A 8 -24.94 17.45 -33.14
C VAL A 8 -24.53 16.11 -32.54
N VAL A 9 -23.33 15.64 -32.89
CA VAL A 9 -22.69 14.49 -32.24
C VAL A 9 -22.06 15.02 -30.94
N GLY A 10 -22.66 14.71 -29.79
CA GLY A 10 -22.09 15.04 -28.49
C GLY A 10 -20.96 14.08 -28.15
N LEU A 11 -19.73 14.60 -28.00
CA LEU A 11 -18.62 13.84 -27.41
C LEU A 11 -18.86 13.77 -25.90
N ALA A 12 -19.38 12.65 -25.42
CA ALA A 12 -19.38 12.34 -23.99
C ALA A 12 -17.96 11.87 -23.61
N ALA A 13 -17.18 12.74 -22.96
CA ALA A 13 -15.93 12.32 -22.33
C ALA A 13 -16.26 11.39 -21.16
N VAL A 14 -15.76 10.16 -21.21
CA VAL A 14 -15.89 9.21 -20.11
C VAL A 14 -14.82 9.57 -19.08
N ALA A 15 -15.20 10.32 -18.05
CA ALA A 15 -14.33 10.54 -16.91
C ALA A 15 -14.24 9.24 -16.10
N ARG A 16 -13.04 8.64 -16.05
CA ARG A 16 -12.77 7.48 -15.18
C ARG A 16 -12.49 7.99 -13.76
N ALA A 17 -13.12 7.36 -12.78
CA ALA A 17 -12.78 7.58 -11.40
C ALA A 17 -11.58 6.70 -11.02
N HIS A 18 -10.79 7.16 -10.06
CA HIS A 18 -9.52 6.56 -9.66
C HIS A 18 -9.43 6.52 -8.15
N PHE A 19 -8.44 5.78 -7.64
CA PHE A 19 -8.03 5.87 -6.26
C PHE A 19 -6.54 6.13 -6.14
N PHE A 20 -6.09 6.54 -4.96
CA PHE A 20 -4.68 6.67 -4.61
C PHE A 20 -4.43 6.03 -3.26
N LEU A 21 -3.40 5.18 -3.18
CA LEU A 21 -2.94 4.60 -1.92
C LEU A 21 -1.97 5.56 -1.22
N GLN A 22 -2.45 6.23 -0.17
CA GLN A 22 -1.73 7.32 0.49
C GLN A 22 -0.72 6.81 1.53
N ASP A 23 -1.11 5.78 2.28
CA ASP A 23 -0.30 5.22 3.36
C ASP A 23 -0.50 3.69 3.42
N PRO A 24 0.56 2.88 3.38
CA PRO A 24 1.92 3.27 2.98
C PRO A 24 1.92 3.82 1.54
N PRO A 25 2.89 4.67 1.15
CA PRO A 25 2.85 5.36 -0.14
C PRO A 25 2.88 4.38 -1.32
N TYR A 26 2.08 4.67 -2.35
CA TYR A 26 2.08 3.88 -3.59
C TYR A 26 3.44 3.93 -4.31
N ILE A 27 3.83 2.83 -4.97
CA ILE A 27 5.08 2.70 -5.75
C ILE A 27 5.08 3.67 -6.94
N GLY A 28 3.94 3.81 -7.61
CA GLY A 28 3.75 4.77 -8.70
C GLY A 28 2.29 4.89 -9.11
N PHE A 29 2.01 5.86 -9.99
CA PHE A 29 0.69 6.10 -10.56
C PHE A 29 0.79 6.35 -12.07
N ALA A 30 -0.02 5.64 -12.83
CA ALA A 30 -0.18 5.81 -14.27
C ALA A 30 -1.62 5.46 -14.65
N ASP A 31 -2.37 6.49 -15.06
CA ASP A 31 -3.82 6.46 -15.32
C ASP A 31 -4.24 5.34 -16.30
N ASP A 32 -3.42 5.14 -17.34
CA ASP A 32 -3.65 4.20 -18.43
C ASP A 32 -3.39 2.73 -18.06
N THR A 33 -2.59 2.48 -17.02
CA THR A 33 -2.20 1.13 -16.60
C THR A 33 -2.78 0.72 -15.25
N MET A 34 -3.60 1.54 -14.59
CA MET A 34 -4.19 1.18 -13.29
C MET A 34 -5.00 -0.12 -13.30
N THR A 35 -5.55 -0.51 -14.45
CA THR A 35 -6.27 -1.79 -14.64
C THR A 35 -5.34 -3.00 -14.80
N VAL A 36 -4.02 -2.80 -14.82
CA VAL A 36 -3.02 -3.86 -15.01
C VAL A 36 -2.55 -4.39 -13.65
N SER A 37 -2.96 -5.61 -13.33
CA SER A 37 -2.51 -6.32 -12.13
C SER A 37 -1.00 -6.66 -12.18
N PRO A 38 -0.29 -6.73 -11.04
CA PRO A 38 -0.78 -6.50 -9.69
C PRO A 38 -0.67 -5.06 -9.19
N CYS A 39 0.15 -4.22 -9.82
CA CYS A 39 0.51 -2.91 -9.27
C CYS A 39 0.22 -1.74 -10.20
N GLY A 40 -0.81 -1.86 -11.04
CA GLY A 40 -1.19 -0.79 -11.98
C GLY A 40 -0.14 -0.55 -13.05
N GLY A 41 0.53 -1.61 -13.52
CA GLY A 41 1.63 -1.55 -14.50
C GLY A 41 3.03 -1.28 -13.91
N PHE A 42 3.14 -1.03 -12.60
CA PHE A 42 4.44 -0.84 -11.93
C PHE A 42 5.07 -2.16 -11.50
N ASP A 43 6.40 -2.16 -11.34
CA ASP A 43 7.15 -3.32 -10.85
C ASP A 43 6.89 -3.54 -9.34
N SER A 44 6.23 -4.66 -9.03
CA SER A 44 5.94 -5.09 -7.65
C SER A 44 7.17 -5.34 -6.79
N THR A 45 8.36 -5.48 -7.39
CA THR A 45 9.63 -5.69 -6.68
C THR A 45 10.38 -4.38 -6.41
N SER A 46 9.89 -3.26 -6.93
CA SER A 46 10.46 -1.94 -6.64
C SER A 46 10.47 -1.67 -5.14
N ARG A 47 11.58 -1.09 -4.67
CA ARG A 47 11.80 -0.72 -3.27
C ARG A 47 11.90 0.79 -3.08
N GLU A 48 11.62 1.57 -4.12
CA GLU A 48 11.51 3.01 -4.01
C GLU A 48 10.35 3.37 -3.06
N GLY A 49 10.60 4.28 -2.13
CA GLY A 49 9.60 4.69 -1.13
C GLY A 49 9.26 3.60 -0.10
N ALA A 50 10.05 2.53 0.01
CA ALA A 50 9.79 1.46 0.96
C ALA A 50 9.70 1.97 2.40
N SER A 51 8.65 1.55 3.11
CA SER A 51 8.38 1.90 4.50
C SER A 51 8.29 0.67 5.37
N ASP A 52 8.46 0.84 6.67
CA ASP A 52 8.23 -0.26 7.60
C ASP A 52 6.71 -0.50 7.74
N PHE A 53 6.33 -1.77 7.87
CA PHE A 53 4.93 -2.17 8.13
C PHE A 53 4.92 -3.20 9.26
N SER A 54 4.44 -2.81 10.42
CA SER A 54 4.44 -3.67 11.58
C SER A 54 3.51 -4.87 11.41
N VAL A 55 4.03 -6.05 11.74
CA VAL A 55 3.21 -7.26 11.80
C VAL A 55 2.14 -7.19 12.89
N GLY A 56 2.31 -6.32 13.90
CA GLY A 56 1.32 -6.04 14.93
C GLY A 56 0.15 -5.18 14.46
N GLY A 57 0.25 -4.55 13.29
CA GLY A 57 -0.78 -3.68 12.72
C GLY A 57 -0.21 -2.35 12.27
N ALA A 58 -0.55 -1.92 11.06
CA ALA A 58 -0.22 -0.59 10.52
C ALA A 58 -1.42 0.00 9.78
N ALA A 59 -1.40 1.31 9.53
CA ALA A 59 -2.48 1.96 8.81
C ALA A 59 -2.44 1.63 7.30
N ILE A 60 -3.61 1.55 6.68
CA ILE A 60 -3.76 1.63 5.23
C ILE A 60 -4.77 2.73 4.91
N SER A 61 -4.31 3.80 4.25
CA SER A 61 -5.11 4.96 3.86
C SER A 61 -5.22 5.04 2.33
N VAL A 62 -6.42 5.22 1.83
CA VAL A 62 -6.72 5.42 0.40
C VAL A 62 -7.63 6.62 0.22
N ILE A 63 -7.60 7.23 -0.95
CA ILE A 63 -8.64 8.16 -1.41
C ILE A 63 -9.23 7.63 -2.70
N THR A 64 -10.56 7.60 -2.81
CA THR A 64 -11.27 7.17 -4.03
C THR A 64 -12.23 8.24 -4.54
N THR A 65 -12.37 8.34 -5.87
CA THR A 65 -13.40 9.16 -6.53
C THR A 65 -14.63 8.36 -6.95
N HIS A 66 -14.67 7.06 -6.67
CA HIS A 66 -15.86 6.24 -6.79
C HIS A 66 -16.72 6.33 -5.52
N SER A 67 -18.04 6.35 -5.69
CA SER A 67 -18.99 6.47 -4.57
C SER A 67 -19.40 5.13 -3.96
N ASP A 68 -19.03 4.02 -4.60
CA ASP A 68 -19.40 2.65 -4.23
C ASP A 68 -18.28 1.72 -4.74
N VAL A 69 -17.52 1.15 -3.81
CA VAL A 69 -16.37 0.29 -4.12
C VAL A 69 -16.25 -0.86 -3.13
N THR A 70 -15.58 -1.92 -3.57
CA THR A 70 -15.11 -2.99 -2.68
C THR A 70 -13.58 -3.00 -2.67
N TRP A 71 -12.97 -3.14 -1.50
CA TRP A 71 -11.54 -3.17 -1.29
C TRP A 71 -11.05 -4.56 -0.94
N GLU A 72 -9.94 -4.96 -1.57
CA GLU A 72 -9.15 -6.12 -1.15
C GLU A 72 -7.71 -5.73 -0.84
N TYR A 73 -7.12 -6.45 0.11
CA TYR A 73 -5.78 -6.18 0.63
C TYR A 73 -4.97 -7.46 0.62
N HIS A 74 -3.91 -7.48 -0.17
CA HIS A 74 -3.03 -8.64 -0.34
C HIS A 74 -1.57 -8.23 -0.08
N ALA A 75 -0.73 -9.21 0.20
CA ALA A 75 0.71 -9.02 0.26
C ALA A 75 1.46 -10.18 -0.39
N ALA A 76 2.64 -9.90 -0.93
CA ALA A 76 3.59 -10.91 -1.42
C ALA A 76 5.01 -10.55 -0.97
N LEU A 77 5.87 -11.55 -0.80
CA LEU A 77 7.29 -11.32 -0.60
C LEU A 77 7.95 -10.88 -1.90
N VAL A 78 8.90 -9.94 -1.83
CA VAL A 78 9.69 -9.53 -3.01
C VAL A 78 10.51 -10.70 -3.57
N SER A 79 10.92 -11.63 -2.71
CA SER A 79 11.59 -12.87 -3.11
C SER A 79 10.67 -13.86 -3.85
N ASN A 80 9.35 -13.66 -3.79
CA ASN A 80 8.37 -14.49 -4.49
C ASN A 80 7.08 -13.70 -4.85
N PRO A 81 7.17 -12.76 -5.82
CA PRO A 81 6.09 -11.81 -6.12
C PRO A 81 4.89 -12.44 -6.85
N SER A 82 4.90 -13.76 -7.05
CA SER A 82 3.80 -14.54 -7.61
C SER A 82 2.88 -15.16 -6.55
N LYS A 83 3.26 -15.08 -5.26
CA LYS A 83 2.54 -15.71 -4.14
C LYS A 83 1.95 -14.65 -3.23
N TRP A 84 0.72 -14.27 -3.56
CA TRP A 84 -0.07 -13.30 -2.81
C TRP A 84 -0.88 -14.00 -1.71
N VAL A 85 -0.96 -13.35 -0.55
CA VAL A 85 -1.83 -13.74 0.57
C VAL A 85 -2.72 -12.58 0.95
N THR A 86 -3.98 -12.85 1.27
CA THR A 86 -4.89 -11.84 1.80
C THR A 86 -4.49 -11.48 3.23
N ILE A 87 -4.32 -10.17 3.50
CA ILE A 87 -3.88 -9.67 4.81
C ILE A 87 -5.00 -8.97 5.60
N TYR A 88 -6.12 -8.67 4.94
CA TYR A 88 -7.27 -8.05 5.59
C TYR A 88 -8.59 -8.52 4.96
N PRO A 89 -9.68 -8.63 5.72
CA PRO A 89 -10.99 -8.93 5.16
C PRO A 89 -11.44 -7.88 4.15
N THR A 90 -12.22 -8.33 3.17
CA THR A 90 -12.81 -7.46 2.14
C THR A 90 -13.75 -6.43 2.75
N ILE A 91 -13.62 -5.17 2.31
CA ILE A 91 -14.42 -4.05 2.79
C ILE A 91 -15.29 -3.51 1.65
N HIS A 92 -16.58 -3.33 1.92
CA HIS A 92 -17.46 -2.54 1.07
C HIS A 92 -17.49 -1.10 1.57
N GLN A 93 -17.17 -0.13 0.72
CA GLN A 93 -17.20 1.30 1.02
C GLN A 93 -18.30 2.00 0.22
N ARG A 94 -19.01 2.92 0.88
CA ARG A 94 -19.86 3.95 0.27
C ARG A 94 -19.27 5.34 0.53
N GLY A 95 -19.44 6.24 -0.43
CA GLY A 95 -18.97 7.62 -0.36
C GLY A 95 -17.60 7.82 -1.01
N VAL A 96 -17.41 9.03 -1.54
CA VAL A 96 -16.18 9.51 -2.18
C VAL A 96 -15.27 10.16 -1.14
N GLY A 97 -13.96 9.95 -1.23
CA GLY A 97 -12.97 10.63 -0.40
C GLY A 97 -12.02 9.69 0.33
N ASP A 98 -11.40 10.22 1.38
CA ASP A 98 -10.43 9.50 2.22
C ASP A 98 -11.12 8.35 2.98
N PHE A 99 -10.48 7.18 2.96
CA PHE A 99 -10.86 6.01 3.73
C PHE A 99 -9.61 5.39 4.33
N CYS A 100 -9.63 5.13 5.63
CA CYS A 100 -8.49 4.59 6.34
C CYS A 100 -8.85 3.43 7.27
N LEU A 101 -8.06 2.37 7.16
CA LEU A 101 -7.98 1.28 8.13
C LEU A 101 -6.83 1.57 9.08
N THR A 102 -7.12 1.69 10.38
CA THR A 102 -6.11 2.13 11.36
C THR A 102 -5.16 1.03 11.83
N SER A 103 -5.46 -0.24 11.53
CA SER A 103 -4.70 -1.38 12.06
C SER A 103 -4.91 -2.63 11.21
N VAL A 104 -4.29 -2.66 10.03
CA VAL A 104 -4.18 -3.83 9.16
C VAL A 104 -2.99 -4.66 9.64
N PRO A 105 -3.19 -5.93 10.04
CA PRO A 105 -2.10 -6.79 10.50
C PRO A 105 -1.17 -7.13 9.34
N GLY A 106 0.13 -7.17 9.62
CA GLY A 106 1.10 -7.73 8.69
C GLY A 106 1.18 -9.25 8.78
N VAL A 107 1.99 -9.86 7.91
CA VAL A 107 2.22 -11.30 7.95
C VAL A 107 3.36 -11.59 8.94
N ALA A 108 3.02 -12.07 10.14
CA ALA A 108 4.00 -12.27 11.22
C ALA A 108 5.21 -13.14 10.81
N ALA A 109 4.99 -14.17 9.99
CA ALA A 109 6.05 -15.04 9.47
C ALA A 109 7.04 -14.34 8.53
N TRP A 110 6.71 -13.13 8.06
CA TRP A 110 7.51 -12.34 7.12
C TRP A 110 8.26 -11.18 7.80
N ALA A 111 8.22 -11.09 9.13
CA ALA A 111 9.00 -10.09 9.87
C ALA A 111 10.49 -10.13 9.45
N GLY A 112 11.05 -8.95 9.17
CA GLY A 112 12.40 -8.76 8.65
C GLY A 112 12.55 -8.87 7.13
N GLN A 113 11.47 -9.17 6.39
CA GLN A 113 11.52 -9.40 4.95
C GLN A 113 10.89 -8.25 4.15
N ASP A 114 11.46 -7.99 2.97
CA ASP A 114 10.87 -7.09 1.99
C ASP A 114 9.64 -7.73 1.34
N ALA A 115 8.55 -6.97 1.32
CA ALA A 115 7.27 -7.36 0.78
C ALA A 115 6.63 -6.22 -0.01
N VAL A 116 5.60 -6.55 -0.75
CA VAL A 116 4.74 -5.61 -1.44
C VAL A 116 3.32 -5.81 -0.92
N ILE A 117 2.66 -4.71 -0.57
CA ILE A 117 1.22 -4.71 -0.28
C ILE A 117 0.51 -4.28 -1.56
N GLN A 118 -0.52 -5.02 -1.95
CA GLN A 118 -1.42 -4.68 -3.04
C GLN A 118 -2.77 -4.27 -2.44
N VAL A 119 -3.29 -3.14 -2.91
CA VAL A 119 -4.65 -2.71 -2.67
C VAL A 119 -5.40 -2.75 -3.99
N ILE A 120 -6.53 -3.45 -3.99
CA ILE A 120 -7.41 -3.58 -5.16
C ILE A 120 -8.70 -2.83 -4.86
N GLN A 121 -9.10 -1.95 -5.77
CA GLN A 121 -10.41 -1.33 -5.79
C GLN A 121 -11.26 -2.01 -6.85
N HIS A 122 -12.39 -2.59 -6.46
CA HIS A 122 -13.43 -3.07 -7.35
C HIS A 122 -14.53 -2.02 -7.46
N ALA A 123 -14.75 -1.50 -8.67
CA ALA A 123 -15.79 -0.53 -8.97
C ALA A 123 -16.63 -0.98 -10.17
N HIS A 124 -17.73 -0.27 -10.44
CA HIS A 124 -18.65 -0.60 -11.55
C HIS A 124 -18.01 -0.50 -12.95
N ASP A 125 -16.89 0.21 -13.09
CA ASP A 125 -16.14 0.40 -14.33
C ASP A 125 -14.85 -0.43 -14.40
N GLY A 126 -14.64 -1.34 -13.43
CA GLY A 126 -13.58 -2.33 -13.42
C GLY A 126 -12.74 -2.35 -12.14
N ASP A 127 -11.66 -3.11 -12.21
CA ASP A 127 -10.71 -3.27 -11.12
C ASP A 127 -9.51 -2.35 -11.33
N LEU A 128 -9.10 -1.65 -10.27
CA LEU A 128 -7.92 -0.81 -10.25
C LEU A 128 -6.93 -1.32 -9.19
N HIS A 129 -5.65 -1.27 -9.50
CA HIS A 129 -4.59 -1.84 -8.68
C HIS A 129 -3.52 -0.81 -8.34
N GLN A 130 -3.12 -0.76 -7.06
CA GLN A 130 -1.93 -0.05 -6.62
C GLN A 130 -1.18 -0.89 -5.59
N CYS A 131 0.13 -0.67 -5.51
CA CYS A 131 0.99 -1.36 -4.57
C CYS A 131 1.80 -0.37 -3.75
N ALA A 132 2.15 -0.78 -2.53
CA ALA A 132 3.13 -0.11 -1.69
C ALA A 132 4.31 -1.05 -1.41
N ALA A 133 5.52 -0.52 -1.51
CA ALA A 133 6.73 -1.21 -1.10
C ALA A 133 6.85 -1.14 0.44
N VAL A 134 6.92 -2.30 1.11
CA VAL A 134 7.04 -2.34 2.57
C VAL A 134 8.06 -3.35 3.06
N ARG A 135 8.63 -3.13 4.23
CA ARG A 135 9.39 -4.15 4.95
C ARG A 135 8.62 -4.53 6.19
N PHE A 136 8.24 -5.81 6.31
CA PHE A 136 7.55 -6.24 7.52
C PHE A 136 8.49 -6.16 8.71
N VAL A 137 8.06 -5.51 9.79
CA VAL A 137 8.86 -5.38 11.02
C VAL A 137 8.16 -6.04 12.19
N SER A 138 8.95 -6.65 13.08
CA SER A 138 8.43 -7.19 14.34
C SER A 138 8.02 -6.06 15.28
N GLY A 139 6.95 -6.24 16.05
CA GLY A 139 6.53 -5.28 17.05
C GLY A 139 5.03 -5.32 17.32
N GLY A 140 4.56 -4.40 18.17
CA GLY A 140 3.14 -4.13 18.36
C GLY A 140 2.56 -3.26 17.24
N PRO A 141 1.27 -2.90 17.33
CA PRO A 141 0.64 -2.00 16.39
C PRO A 141 1.38 -0.65 16.31
N GLU A 142 1.49 -0.10 15.10
CA GLU A 142 2.05 1.23 14.87
C GLU A 142 1.12 2.34 15.37
N SER A 143 1.71 3.50 15.61
CA SER A 143 0.93 4.72 15.85
C SER A 143 0.18 5.11 14.57
N VAL A 144 -1.13 5.26 14.68
CA VAL A 144 -1.98 5.70 13.57
C VAL A 144 -1.60 7.13 13.16
N PRO A 145 -1.21 7.38 11.89
CA PRO A 145 -0.92 8.74 11.43
C PRO A 145 -2.15 9.64 11.53
N GLY A 146 -1.98 10.92 11.86
CA GLY A 146 -3.11 11.88 11.91
C GLY A 146 -3.81 12.12 10.55
N SER A 147 -3.16 11.73 9.45
CA SER A 147 -3.74 11.70 8.10
C SER A 147 -4.71 10.54 7.88
N CYS A 148 -4.60 9.45 8.65
CA CYS A 148 -5.47 8.30 8.57
C CYS A 148 -6.84 8.61 9.17
N ARG A 149 -7.78 9.06 8.32
CA ARG A 149 -9.14 9.43 8.71
C ARG A 149 -10.11 9.15 7.58
N ASN A 150 -11.36 8.88 7.94
CA ASN A 150 -12.44 8.75 6.97
C ASN A 150 -13.03 10.12 6.65
N GLY A 151 -13.28 10.36 5.36
CA GLY A 151 -13.96 11.55 4.87
C GLY A 151 -15.41 11.66 5.35
N THR A 152 -15.97 12.86 5.29
CA THR A 152 -17.39 13.05 5.60
C THR A 152 -18.26 12.33 4.57
N GLY A 153 -19.22 11.52 5.04
CA GLY A 153 -20.09 10.73 4.16
C GLY A 153 -19.46 9.42 3.66
N VAL A 154 -18.24 9.09 4.09
CA VAL A 154 -17.63 7.78 3.87
C VAL A 154 -18.13 6.81 4.95
N SER A 155 -18.61 5.64 4.52
CA SER A 155 -18.98 4.53 5.39
C SER A 155 -18.42 3.23 4.83
N ALA A 156 -18.15 2.27 5.72
CA ALA A 156 -17.54 1.00 5.34
C ALA A 156 -18.09 -0.15 6.16
N THR A 157 -18.22 -1.32 5.52
CA THR A 157 -18.70 -2.56 6.15
C THR A 157 -17.87 -3.74 5.68
N PHE A 158 -17.72 -4.75 6.54
CA PHE A 158 -17.07 -6.00 6.15
C PHE A 158 -17.98 -6.81 5.23
N VAL A 159 -17.46 -7.22 4.08
CA VAL A 159 -18.15 -8.19 3.23
C VAL A 159 -18.13 -9.54 3.95
N GLY A 160 -19.31 -10.13 4.16
CA GLY A 160 -19.45 -11.37 4.95
C GLY A 160 -19.73 -11.15 6.45
N GLY A 161 -19.84 -9.89 6.92
CA GLY A 161 -20.57 -9.56 8.15
C GLY A 161 -19.78 -9.60 9.46
N SER A 162 -18.46 -9.76 9.47
CA SER A 162 -17.68 -9.66 10.70
C SER A 162 -16.29 -9.09 10.49
N ALA A 163 -15.91 -8.18 11.40
CA ALA A 163 -14.56 -7.69 11.53
C ALA A 163 -13.61 -8.82 11.97
N PRO A 164 -12.31 -8.74 11.62
CA PRO A 164 -11.33 -9.64 12.22
C PRO A 164 -11.31 -9.38 13.74
N SER A 165 -11.43 -10.44 14.54
CA SER A 165 -11.21 -10.32 15.98
C SER A 165 -9.76 -9.88 16.20
N ALA A 166 -9.56 -8.77 16.91
CA ALA A 166 -8.24 -8.33 17.30
C ALA A 166 -7.60 -9.40 18.19
N THR A 167 -6.76 -10.26 17.60
CA THR A 167 -5.96 -11.21 18.35
C THR A 167 -4.97 -10.40 19.17
N THR A 168 -5.28 -10.23 20.46
CA THR A 168 -4.33 -9.66 21.42
C THR A 168 -3.09 -10.56 21.39
N PRO A 169 -1.90 -10.04 21.06
CA PRO A 169 -0.69 -10.86 21.13
C PRO A 169 -0.53 -11.35 22.58
N PRO A 170 -0.15 -12.62 22.81
CA PRO A 170 0.14 -13.08 24.16
C PRO A 170 1.23 -12.19 24.73
N ILE A 171 0.93 -11.55 25.87
CA ILE A 171 1.91 -10.80 26.66
C ILE A 171 3.01 -11.79 26.99
N ALA A 172 4.15 -11.69 26.31
CA ALA A 172 5.36 -12.39 26.72
C ALA A 172 5.74 -11.85 28.09
N SER A 173 5.55 -12.67 29.13
CA SER A 173 5.99 -12.36 30.48
C SER A 173 7.49 -12.04 30.44
N SER A 174 7.80 -10.78 30.76
CA SER A 174 9.16 -10.27 30.90
C SER A 174 9.93 -11.13 31.92
N PRO A 175 11.13 -11.66 31.61
CA PRO A 175 11.93 -12.34 32.61
C PRO A 175 12.47 -11.32 33.62
N GLU A 176 12.11 -11.55 34.88
CA GLU A 176 12.58 -10.85 36.07
C GLU A 176 14.12 -10.96 36.18
N PRO A 177 14.85 -9.87 36.49
CA PRO A 177 16.30 -9.92 36.68
C PRO A 177 16.61 -10.44 38.09
N SER A 178 17.04 -11.70 38.18
CA SER A 178 17.60 -12.26 39.41
C SER A 178 19.00 -11.70 39.65
N HIS A 179 19.11 -10.92 40.72
CA HIS A 179 20.35 -10.48 41.37
C HIS A 179 21.05 -11.64 42.13
N GLU A 180 22.32 -11.38 42.48
CA GLU A 180 23.21 -12.11 43.42
C GLU A 180 24.05 -13.26 42.79
N HIS A 181 25.32 -13.51 43.15
CA HIS A 181 26.19 -13.02 44.22
C HIS A 181 27.65 -13.22 43.78
N SER A 182 28.56 -12.35 44.23
CA SER A 182 30.01 -12.46 44.06
C SER A 182 30.60 -13.44 45.07
N GLU A 183 31.48 -14.35 44.64
CA GLU A 183 32.47 -14.98 45.53
C GLU A 183 33.83 -15.06 44.83
N ASP A 184 34.84 -14.63 45.59
CA ASP A 184 36.26 -14.60 45.31
C ASP A 184 36.87 -15.97 45.03
N HIS A 185 37.90 -16.00 44.18
CA HIS A 185 38.93 -17.02 44.27
C HIS A 185 40.31 -16.49 43.83
N GLU A 186 41.16 -16.28 44.83
CA GLU A 186 42.62 -16.20 44.72
C GLU A 186 43.20 -17.49 44.13
N HIS A 187 44.09 -17.35 43.14
CA HIS A 187 45.27 -18.22 43.05
C HIS A 187 46.47 -17.48 42.46
N SER A 188 47.50 -17.40 43.30
CA SER A 188 48.88 -17.10 42.95
C SER A 188 49.46 -18.20 42.06
N GLU A 189 50.21 -17.83 41.03
CA GLU A 189 51.54 -18.40 40.74
C GLU A 189 52.22 -17.62 39.60
N ALA A 190 53.39 -17.08 39.91
CA ALA A 190 54.50 -16.79 39.00
C ALA A 190 55.60 -17.85 39.34
N PRO A 191 56.69 -18.09 38.56
CA PRO A 191 57.40 -17.09 37.75
C PRO A 191 58.21 -17.62 36.52
N GLU A 192 58.99 -16.69 35.91
CA GLU A 192 60.21 -16.86 35.08
C GLU A 192 60.03 -17.42 33.63
N THR A 193 60.75 -17.01 32.56
CA THR A 193 62.03 -16.30 32.42
C THR A 193 62.26 -15.76 30.98
N THR A 194 63.05 -14.68 30.88
CA THR A 194 64.10 -14.33 29.89
C THR A 194 63.81 -14.17 28.38
N GLY A 195 64.15 -12.97 27.85
CA GLY A 195 64.87 -12.84 26.57
C GLY A 195 64.51 -11.65 25.66
N ALA A 196 65.17 -10.50 25.83
CA ALA A 196 65.37 -9.48 24.79
C ALA A 196 66.60 -9.86 23.91
N PRO A 197 66.82 -9.34 22.68
CA PRO A 197 67.16 -7.91 22.39
C PRO A 197 66.37 -7.32 21.19
N ASP A 198 66.03 -6.02 21.17
CA ASP A 198 66.86 -4.86 20.76
C ASP A 198 67.07 -4.74 19.24
N VAL A 199 66.23 -3.92 18.56
CA VAL A 199 66.57 -3.18 17.33
C VAL A 199 65.68 -1.91 17.25
N GLU A 200 66.30 -0.73 17.36
CA GLU A 200 65.74 0.61 17.07
C GLU A 200 66.15 1.09 15.63
N PRO A 201 65.75 2.28 15.12
CA PRO A 201 65.00 2.47 13.87
C PRO A 201 65.81 3.24 12.79
N PRO A 202 65.17 3.74 11.71
CA PRO A 202 64.90 5.19 11.72
C PRO A 202 63.64 5.69 10.97
N SER A 203 63.03 6.73 11.56
CA SER A 203 62.65 8.04 10.99
C SER A 203 62.14 8.14 9.55
N THR A 204 60.89 8.62 9.38
CA THR A 204 60.65 9.83 8.57
C THR A 204 59.37 10.56 9.01
N ALA A 205 59.50 11.88 9.13
CA ALA A 205 58.49 12.84 9.55
C ALA A 205 57.48 13.18 8.44
N ALA A 206 56.27 13.58 8.82
CA ALA A 206 55.58 14.72 8.21
C ALA A 206 54.54 15.28 9.19
N THR A 207 54.59 16.60 9.31
CA THR A 207 53.94 17.45 10.29
C THR A 207 52.85 18.29 9.58
N ILE A 208 51.94 18.88 10.37
CA ILE A 208 51.17 20.12 10.12
C ILE A 208 49.88 19.94 9.29
N THR A 209 48.71 20.55 9.57
CA THR A 209 48.06 21.31 10.65
C THR A 209 46.65 21.62 10.11
N ALA A 210 45.62 21.69 10.96
CA ALA A 210 44.33 22.33 10.64
C ALA A 210 44.52 23.80 10.20
N PRO A 211 43.52 24.45 9.57
CA PRO A 211 42.70 25.35 10.39
C PRO A 211 41.23 25.50 9.96
N SER A 212 40.51 26.16 10.87
CA SER A 212 39.14 26.65 10.86
C SER A 212 38.88 27.87 9.94
N SER A 213 37.58 28.21 9.90
CA SER A 213 36.93 29.54 9.82
C SER A 213 36.53 30.16 8.45
N GLU A 214 35.20 30.30 8.33
CA GLU A 214 34.41 31.49 7.95
C GLU A 214 34.70 32.24 6.63
N ALA A 215 33.68 32.37 5.78
CA ALA A 215 33.11 33.67 5.39
C ALA A 215 31.90 33.53 4.43
N SER A 216 30.88 34.31 4.75
CA SER A 216 29.70 34.70 3.99
C SER A 216 30.02 35.32 2.61
N HIS A 217 29.19 35.04 1.60
CA HIS A 217 29.06 35.91 0.44
C HIS A 217 27.63 35.95 -0.12
N ASP A 218 27.03 37.13 0.06
CA ASP A 218 25.84 37.64 -0.62
C ASP A 218 26.08 37.75 -2.13
N HIS A 219 25.06 37.49 -2.93
CA HIS A 219 25.00 37.95 -4.33
C HIS A 219 23.58 38.42 -4.64
N ASP A 220 23.43 39.73 -4.58
CA ASP A 220 22.40 40.49 -5.30
C ASP A 220 22.51 40.25 -6.81
N HIS A 221 21.37 40.06 -7.47
CA HIS A 221 21.27 40.35 -8.90
C HIS A 221 19.99 41.12 -9.20
N GLU A 222 20.20 42.34 -9.68
CA GLU A 222 19.22 43.29 -10.16
C GLU A 222 18.49 42.84 -11.45
N HIS A 223 17.28 43.37 -11.59
CA HIS A 223 16.40 43.41 -12.75
C HIS A 223 16.96 44.32 -13.86
N PRO A 224 16.62 44.13 -15.16
CA PRO A 224 15.69 45.09 -15.75
C PRO A 224 14.74 44.55 -16.85
N THR A 225 13.82 45.46 -17.19
CA THR A 225 12.60 45.40 -17.98
C THR A 225 12.72 45.37 -19.51
N SER A 226 11.64 44.88 -20.14
CA SER A 226 10.98 45.31 -21.39
C SER A 226 11.64 45.15 -22.76
N GLY A 227 10.90 44.54 -23.69
CA GLY A 227 11.11 44.67 -25.14
C GLY A 227 10.10 43.85 -25.95
N ALA A 228 9.10 44.53 -26.55
CA ALA A 228 8.23 44.00 -27.60
C ALA A 228 8.95 44.04 -28.95
N SER A 229 8.71 43.07 -29.86
CA SER A 229 8.86 43.21 -31.33
C SER A 229 8.32 41.99 -32.10
N ASP A 230 7.87 42.29 -33.31
CA ASP A 230 7.04 41.55 -34.27
C ASP A 230 7.63 40.30 -34.95
N GLY A 231 6.73 39.41 -35.40
CA GLY A 231 6.58 39.07 -36.83
C GLY A 231 7.40 37.93 -37.45
N HIS A 232 6.71 37.18 -38.34
CA HIS A 232 7.17 36.11 -39.27
C HIS A 232 7.35 34.73 -38.60
N GLY A 233 6.58 33.68 -38.90
CA GLY A 233 6.05 33.23 -40.18
C GLY A 233 6.98 32.15 -40.72
N HIS A 234 6.60 30.86 -40.64
CA HIS A 234 6.97 29.81 -41.60
C HIS A 234 6.39 28.42 -41.24
N SER A 235 5.43 28.00 -42.06
CA SER A 235 5.27 26.68 -42.70
C SER A 235 5.42 25.38 -41.88
N HIS A 236 4.26 24.74 -41.67
CA HIS A 236 4.07 23.29 -41.56
C HIS A 236 4.74 22.50 -42.71
N PRO A 237 5.28 21.31 -42.40
CA PRO A 237 5.26 20.19 -43.33
C PRO A 237 4.26 19.11 -42.87
N THR A 238 3.27 18.85 -43.73
CA THR A 238 2.54 17.59 -43.83
C THR A 238 3.49 16.43 -44.13
N PRO A 239 3.29 15.23 -43.54
CA PRO A 239 3.74 13.99 -44.14
C PRO A 239 2.61 13.33 -44.95
N THR A 240 3.03 12.97 -46.15
CA THR A 240 2.33 12.39 -47.29
C THR A 240 1.86 10.96 -46.99
N SER A 241 0.62 10.69 -47.38
CA SER A 241 0.11 9.33 -47.62
C SER A 241 0.57 8.86 -48.99
N SER A 242 1.25 7.72 -49.07
CA SER A 242 1.29 6.91 -50.29
C SER A 242 1.51 5.43 -49.95
N SER A 243 0.57 4.67 -50.50
CA SER A 243 0.32 3.23 -50.54
C SER A 243 1.35 2.40 -51.33
N GLU A 244 1.27 1.07 -51.11
CA GLU A 244 1.47 -0.09 -52.02
C GLU A 244 2.42 -1.15 -51.40
N HIS A 245 1.98 -2.38 -51.07
CA HIS A 245 1.52 -3.54 -51.87
C HIS A 245 2.61 -4.62 -51.95
N SER A 246 2.36 -5.82 -51.36
CA SER A 246 2.93 -7.16 -51.69
C SER A 246 2.45 -8.16 -50.59
N HIS A 247 1.59 -9.14 -50.84
CA HIS A 247 1.75 -10.47 -51.48
C HIS A 247 2.49 -11.53 -50.63
N GLY A 248 1.82 -12.70 -50.48
CA GLY A 248 2.36 -14.00 -50.01
C GLY A 248 2.34 -14.17 -48.47
N ASP A 249 1.91 -15.26 -47.85
CA ASP A 249 1.74 -16.64 -48.31
C ASP A 249 0.72 -17.37 -47.42
N ASP A 250 -0.18 -18.09 -48.08
CA ASP A 250 -1.05 -19.11 -47.49
C ASP A 250 -0.21 -20.35 -47.15
N HIS A 251 -0.31 -20.84 -45.90
CA HIS A 251 0.13 -22.19 -45.55
C HIS A 251 -1.05 -23.00 -45.01
N GLU A 252 -1.62 -23.79 -45.92
CA GLU A 252 -2.34 -25.02 -45.61
C GLU A 252 -1.39 -26.09 -45.04
N HIS A 253 -1.84 -26.84 -44.04
CA HIS A 253 -1.54 -28.26 -43.83
C HIS A 253 -2.62 -28.87 -42.88
N PRO A 254 -2.89 -30.19 -42.91
CA PRO A 254 -4.24 -30.73 -43.02
C PRO A 254 -4.67 -31.54 -41.80
N SER A 255 -5.98 -31.78 -41.79
CA SER A 255 -6.72 -32.96 -41.32
C SER A 255 -5.95 -34.06 -40.59
N GLU A 256 -6.36 -34.36 -39.36
CA GLU A 256 -6.46 -35.74 -38.93
C GLU A 256 -7.76 -36.01 -38.15
N THR A 257 -8.42 -37.06 -38.61
CA THR A 257 -9.66 -37.69 -38.18
C THR A 257 -9.50 -38.41 -36.84
N GLY A 258 -10.54 -38.39 -35.99
CA GLY A 258 -10.59 -39.25 -34.82
C GLY A 258 -11.92 -39.17 -34.08
N ALA A 259 -12.95 -39.82 -34.62
CA ALA A 259 -14.18 -40.12 -33.90
C ALA A 259 -13.94 -41.25 -32.89
N HIS A 260 -14.46 -41.15 -31.67
CA HIS A 260 -14.89 -42.30 -30.88
C HIS A 260 -15.96 -41.88 -29.87
N GLU A 261 -17.21 -42.21 -30.20
CA GLU A 261 -18.30 -42.39 -29.25
C GLU A 261 -18.04 -43.65 -28.39
N HIS A 262 -18.32 -43.57 -27.08
CA HIS A 262 -19.08 -44.59 -26.36
C HIS A 262 -19.46 -44.10 -24.95
N SER A 263 -20.77 -43.92 -24.75
CA SER A 263 -21.46 -44.02 -23.46
C SER A 263 -21.66 -45.52 -23.12
N PRO A 264 -21.84 -45.96 -21.86
CA PRO A 264 -23.16 -45.80 -21.24
C PRO A 264 -23.19 -45.62 -19.71
N SER A 265 -24.36 -45.14 -19.27
CA SER A 265 -24.94 -45.19 -17.92
C SER A 265 -24.75 -46.51 -17.17
N ALA A 266 -24.59 -46.42 -15.86
CA ALA A 266 -24.93 -47.49 -14.93
C ALA A 266 -25.85 -46.97 -13.81
N THR A 267 -27.08 -47.44 -13.90
CA THR A 267 -28.18 -47.42 -12.94
C THR A 267 -27.80 -48.25 -11.70
N GLY A 268 -28.06 -47.73 -10.50
CA GLY A 268 -27.86 -48.46 -9.25
C GLY A 268 -29.00 -48.19 -8.27
N THR A 269 -30.11 -48.90 -8.45
CA THR A 269 -31.22 -49.04 -7.49
C THR A 269 -30.90 -50.12 -6.46
N GLY A 270 -31.09 -49.83 -5.17
CA GLY A 270 -31.10 -50.81 -4.08
C GLY A 270 -31.49 -50.14 -2.76
N GLY A 271 -32.74 -50.38 -2.32
CA GLY A 271 -33.31 -49.82 -1.10
C GLY A 271 -33.16 -50.69 0.15
N HIS A 272 -34.02 -50.39 1.15
CA HIS A 272 -34.15 -50.90 2.53
C HIS A 272 -33.37 -50.06 3.56
N ASP A 273 -33.90 -49.64 4.71
CA ASP A 273 -35.23 -49.69 5.32
C ASP A 273 -35.19 -48.74 6.54
N HIS A 274 -36.37 -48.45 7.09
CA HIS A 274 -36.68 -48.06 8.47
C HIS A 274 -37.17 -46.63 8.79
N GLU A 275 -38.32 -46.69 9.44
CA GLU A 275 -39.29 -45.70 9.87
C GLU A 275 -38.92 -45.00 11.20
N HIS A 276 -39.63 -43.89 11.40
CA HIS A 276 -40.14 -43.36 12.68
C HIS A 276 -39.30 -42.30 13.45
N PRO A 277 -39.95 -41.41 14.24
CA PRO A 277 -39.92 -39.97 14.00
C PRO A 277 -39.43 -39.18 15.23
N ASN A 278 -39.02 -37.93 15.06
CA ASN A 278 -39.31 -36.93 16.08
C ASN A 278 -39.32 -35.52 15.49
N GLY A 279 -40.48 -34.88 15.61
CA GLY A 279 -40.65 -33.49 15.27
C GLY A 279 -39.99 -32.61 16.32
N THR A 280 -39.13 -31.70 15.88
CA THR A 280 -38.84 -30.49 16.64
C THR A 280 -38.59 -29.37 15.64
N THR A 281 -39.56 -28.46 15.58
CA THR A 281 -39.55 -27.25 14.76
C THR A 281 -38.41 -26.32 15.21
N PRO A 282 -37.45 -25.93 14.36
CA PRO A 282 -36.53 -24.86 14.70
C PRO A 282 -37.16 -23.52 14.34
N THR A 283 -37.35 -22.68 15.35
CA THR A 283 -37.58 -21.25 15.23
C THR A 283 -36.50 -20.59 14.37
N SER A 284 -36.92 -19.80 13.39
CA SER A 284 -36.05 -18.92 12.59
C SER A 284 -35.17 -18.04 13.46
N PRO A 285 -33.86 -17.96 13.23
CA PRO A 285 -33.04 -16.94 13.86
C PRO A 285 -33.36 -15.57 13.23
N THR A 286 -33.65 -14.61 14.10
CA THR A 286 -33.68 -13.18 13.79
C THR A 286 -32.36 -12.77 13.14
N VAL A 287 -32.43 -12.24 11.92
CA VAL A 287 -31.30 -11.59 11.25
C VAL A 287 -30.93 -10.35 12.05
N SER A 288 -29.86 -10.45 12.84
CA SER A 288 -29.20 -9.28 13.43
C SER A 288 -28.52 -8.49 12.30
N SER A 289 -28.83 -7.20 12.21
CA SER A 289 -28.15 -6.26 11.31
C SER A 289 -26.62 -6.35 11.47
N PRO A 290 -25.84 -6.27 10.37
CA PRO A 290 -24.39 -6.19 10.46
C PRO A 290 -23.98 -4.93 11.23
N ALA A 291 -22.96 -5.08 12.09
CA ALA A 291 -22.38 -3.97 12.84
C ALA A 291 -21.78 -2.95 11.86
N GLU A 292 -22.41 -1.78 11.75
CA GLU A 292 -21.78 -0.62 11.12
C GLU A 292 -20.56 -0.23 11.94
N PHE A 293 -19.40 -0.20 11.27
CA PHE A 293 -18.20 0.38 11.86
C PHE A 293 -18.33 1.91 11.83
N THR A 294 -18.98 2.47 12.85
CA THR A 294 -18.79 3.89 13.16
C THR A 294 -17.42 4.01 13.82
N GLY A 295 -16.38 4.23 13.01
CA GLY A 295 -15.08 4.64 13.52
C GLY A 295 -15.29 5.85 14.44
N ALA A 296 -15.16 5.64 15.74
CA ALA A 296 -15.33 6.70 16.71
C ALA A 296 -14.23 7.72 16.48
N ALA A 297 -14.61 8.93 16.09
CA ALA A 297 -13.74 10.08 16.21
C ALA A 297 -13.32 10.20 17.68
N SER A 298 -12.06 9.90 17.98
CA SER A 298 -11.49 10.12 19.31
C SER A 298 -11.62 11.60 19.65
N ALA A 299 -12.59 11.94 20.49
CA ALA A 299 -12.71 13.27 21.08
C ALA A 299 -11.48 13.53 21.94
N LEU A 300 -10.59 14.38 21.44
CA LEU A 300 -9.44 14.89 22.18
C LEU A 300 -9.96 15.63 23.41
N LYS A 301 -9.79 15.03 24.58
CA LYS A 301 -10.09 15.65 25.86
C LYS A 301 -9.01 16.68 26.16
N VAL A 302 -9.19 17.90 25.65
CA VAL A 302 -8.39 19.06 26.05
C VAL A 302 -8.79 19.39 27.48
N SER A 303 -8.04 18.85 28.44
CA SER A 303 -8.09 19.28 29.83
C SER A 303 -7.62 20.73 29.88
N GLY A 304 -8.55 21.63 30.23
CA GLY A 304 -8.30 23.05 30.35
C GLY A 304 -7.25 23.35 31.42
N ALA A 305 -6.24 24.14 31.03
CA ALA A 305 -5.53 25.02 31.94
C ALA A 305 -6.07 26.43 31.70
N LEU A 306 -7.00 26.84 32.56
CA LEU A 306 -7.45 28.21 32.70
C LEU A 306 -6.30 29.01 33.33
N GLY A 307 -5.64 29.88 32.57
CA GLY A 307 -4.59 30.77 33.08
C GLY A 307 -4.53 31.99 32.17
N GLY A 308 -5.20 33.07 32.60
CA GLY A 308 -5.51 34.21 31.76
C GLY A 308 -4.34 35.09 31.34
N LEU A 309 -4.58 35.88 30.29
CA LEU A 309 -3.98 37.19 30.16
C LEU A 309 -4.96 38.11 29.42
N LEU A 310 -5.39 39.15 30.13
CA LEU A 310 -6.09 40.30 29.57
C LEU A 310 -5.15 41.11 28.66
N GLY A 311 -5.74 41.73 27.64
CA GLY A 311 -5.22 42.91 26.95
C GLY A 311 -4.46 42.58 25.66
N VAL A 312 -4.61 43.29 24.54
CA VAL A 312 -5.19 44.61 24.28
C VAL A 312 -5.68 44.60 22.82
N ILE A 313 -6.90 45.09 22.60
CA ILE A 313 -7.42 45.42 21.27
C ILE A 313 -6.69 46.68 20.79
N GLY A 314 -5.91 46.55 19.73
CA GLY A 314 -5.26 47.64 19.01
C GLY A 314 -5.70 47.65 17.55
N LEU A 315 -6.84 48.29 17.33
CA LEU A 315 -7.32 48.78 16.03
C LEU A 315 -6.28 49.75 15.44
N MET A 316 -5.79 49.52 14.22
CA MET A 316 -5.49 50.56 13.22
C MET A 316 -5.24 49.94 11.83
N LEU A 317 -6.03 50.45 10.87
CA LEU A 317 -5.80 50.54 9.40
C LEU A 317 -5.84 49.25 8.57
#